data_AF-A0AAW9J2I4-F1
#
_entry.id   AF-A0AAW9J2I4-F1
#
_cell.length_a   1.000
_cell.length_b   1.000
_cell.length_c   1.000
_cell.angle_alpha   90.00
_cell.angle_beta   90.00
_cell.angle_gamma   90.00
#
_symmetry.space_group_name_H-M   'P 1'
#
loop_
_entity.id
_entity.type
_entity.pdbx_description
1 polymer ?
#
loop_
_entity_poly.entity_id
_entity_poly.type
_entity_poly.pdbx_seq_one_letter_code
_entity_poly.pdbx_strand_id
1 'polypeptide(L)'
;LECPIPKDMLIDIYKIIKKHDLIVNSNSWNTFIRDAEIPEGHAYKTMNKDLPEGKKVNFIVSEDFISAINEFEGNLLKIIIVEDENKEKLWRAKEELQSIYKDKLHIVSSGTNNFEIMIGNVSKG
;
A
#
# COMPACT_ATOMS: atom_id res chain seq x y z
N LEU A 1 -4.03 -16.14 9.89
CA LEU A 1 -4.86 -14.93 10.05
C LEU A 1 -4.25 -13.88 9.16
N GLU A 2 -5.06 -13.23 8.33
CA GLU A 2 -4.67 -11.96 7.73
C GLU A 2 -4.69 -10.91 8.85
N CYS A 3 -3.57 -10.23 9.08
CA CYS A 3 -3.47 -9.18 10.09
C CYS A 3 -3.57 -7.83 9.37
N PRO A 4 -4.70 -7.11 9.48
CA PRO A 4 -4.84 -5.80 8.85
C PRO A 4 -3.93 -4.76 9.52
N ILE A 5 -3.53 -3.77 8.75
CA ILE A 5 -2.84 -2.58 9.28
C ILE A 5 -3.91 -1.69 9.92
N PRO A 6 -3.76 -1.25 11.19
CA PRO A 6 -4.71 -0.34 11.85
C PRO A 6 -4.91 0.97 11.08
N LYS A 7 -6.12 1.55 11.12
CA LYS A 7 -6.48 2.76 10.34
C LYS A 7 -5.62 3.98 10.68
N ASP A 8 -5.38 4.21 11.97
CA ASP A 8 -4.47 5.26 12.46
C ASP A 8 -3.05 5.07 11.91
N MET A 9 -2.55 3.83 11.94
CA MET A 9 -1.24 3.49 11.38
C MET A 9 -1.19 3.68 9.86
N LEU A 10 -2.25 3.32 9.13
CA LEU A 10 -2.36 3.54 7.68
C LEU A 10 -2.29 5.03 7.34
N ILE A 11 -2.99 5.89 8.10
CA ILE A 11 -2.99 7.34 7.92
C ILE A 11 -1.58 7.92 8.14
N ASP A 12 -0.89 7.47 9.19
CA ASP A 12 0.46 7.94 9.48
C ASP A 12 1.48 7.46 8.44
N ILE A 13 1.41 6.19 8.03
CA ILE A 13 2.22 5.67 6.91
C ILE A 13 1.97 6.50 5.66
N TYR A 14 0.70 6.76 5.30
CA TYR A 14 0.34 7.57 4.15
C TYR A 14 1.04 8.93 4.20
N LYS A 15 0.94 9.66 5.32
CA LYS A 15 1.60 10.98 5.48
C LYS A 15 3.11 10.91 5.31
N ILE A 16 3.76 9.88 5.87
CA ILE A 16 5.21 9.68 5.72
C ILE A 16 5.56 9.45 4.25
N ILE A 17 4.84 8.57 3.55
CA ILE A 17 5.08 8.33 2.12
C ILE A 17 4.87 9.61 1.29
N LYS A 18 3.80 10.37 1.56
CA LYS A 18 3.51 11.62 0.83
C LYS A 18 4.57 12.72 1.05
N LYS A 19 5.20 12.79 2.22
CA LYS A 19 6.33 13.69 2.47
C LYS A 19 7.49 13.45 1.50
N HIS A 20 7.64 12.22 1.00
CA HIS A 20 8.65 11.86 0.01
C HIS A 20 8.14 11.92 -1.43
N ASP A 21 6.94 12.47 -1.69
CA ASP A 21 6.35 12.57 -3.03
C ASP A 21 6.25 11.22 -3.77
N LEU A 22 5.75 10.22 -3.06
CA LEU A 22 5.55 8.87 -3.55
C LEU A 22 4.05 8.55 -3.66
N ILE A 23 3.72 7.66 -4.59
CA ILE A 23 2.36 7.14 -4.80
C ILE A 23 2.14 5.96 -3.87
N VAL A 24 1.00 5.97 -3.18
CA VAL A 24 0.59 4.92 -2.28
C VAL A 24 -0.36 3.98 -3.00
N ASN A 25 -0.01 2.69 -3.01
CA ASN A 25 -0.90 1.63 -3.44
C ASN A 25 -1.19 0.73 -2.24
N SER A 26 -2.43 0.34 -2.01
CA SER A 26 -2.79 -0.59 -0.94
C SER A 26 -3.77 -1.65 -1.42
N ASN A 27 -3.76 -2.81 -0.77
CA ASN A 27 -4.61 -3.93 -1.13
C ASN A 27 -5.34 -4.52 0.09
N SER A 28 -6.61 -4.85 -0.11
CA SER A 28 -7.33 -5.88 0.62
C SER A 28 -7.30 -7.21 -0.16
N TRP A 29 -8.10 -8.19 0.24
CA TRP A 29 -8.24 -9.46 -0.48
C TRP A 29 -8.79 -9.33 -1.91
N ASN A 30 -9.58 -8.28 -2.21
CA ASN A 30 -10.16 -8.05 -3.55
C ASN A 30 -10.18 -6.58 -3.99
N THR A 31 -9.66 -5.65 -3.21
CA THR A 31 -9.74 -4.22 -3.50
C THR A 31 -8.36 -3.62 -3.52
N PHE A 32 -8.05 -2.88 -4.56
CA PHE A 32 -6.84 -2.09 -4.72
C PHE A 32 -7.20 -0.61 -4.58
N ILE A 33 -6.60 0.06 -3.60
CA ILE A 33 -6.79 1.48 -3.34
C ILE A 33 -5.50 2.22 -3.72
N ARG A 34 -5.61 3.36 -4.40
CA ARG A 34 -4.47 4.15 -4.85
C ARG A 34 -4.77 5.65 -4.77
N ASP A 35 -3.75 6.44 -4.47
CA ASP A 35 -3.84 7.90 -4.37
C ASP A 35 -3.52 8.65 -5.67
N ALA A 36 -3.48 7.93 -6.80
CA ALA A 36 -3.21 8.45 -8.13
C ALA A 36 -3.90 7.57 -9.18
N GLU A 37 -4.07 8.10 -10.39
CA GLU A 37 -4.66 7.35 -11.50
C GLU A 37 -3.93 6.02 -11.74
N ILE A 38 -4.71 4.98 -12.05
CA ILE A 38 -4.20 3.65 -12.38
C ILE A 38 -3.80 3.65 -13.87
N PRO A 39 -2.53 3.41 -14.22
CA PRO A 39 -2.10 3.35 -15.62
C PRO A 39 -2.84 2.25 -16.39
N GLU A 40 -3.15 2.46 -17.67
CA GLU A 40 -3.84 1.45 -18.50
C GLU A 40 -3.14 0.10 -18.57
N GLY A 41 -1.79 0.10 -18.54
CA GLY A 41 -0.98 -1.12 -18.52
C GLY A 41 -0.86 -1.80 -17.15
N HIS A 42 -1.53 -1.28 -16.11
CA HIS A 42 -1.44 -1.85 -14.76
C HIS A 42 -1.93 -3.30 -14.73
N ALA A 43 -1.19 -4.18 -14.05
CA ALA A 43 -1.44 -5.63 -14.07
C ALA A 43 -2.88 -5.99 -13.72
N TYR A 44 -3.47 -5.35 -12.69
CA TYR A 44 -4.87 -5.60 -12.33
C TYR A 44 -5.87 -5.07 -13.37
N LYS A 45 -5.60 -3.96 -14.07
CA LYS A 45 -6.46 -3.49 -15.16
C LYS A 45 -6.45 -4.48 -16.31
N THR A 46 -5.28 -5.00 -16.67
CA THR A 46 -5.14 -6.04 -17.69
C THR A 46 -5.86 -7.32 -17.28
N MET A 47 -5.59 -7.82 -16.07
CA MET A 47 -6.17 -9.06 -15.57
C MET A 47 -7.71 -9.00 -15.42
N ASN A 48 -8.26 -7.86 -14.99
CA ASN A 48 -9.71 -7.68 -14.82
C ASN A 48 -10.51 -7.80 -16.14
N LYS A 49 -9.87 -7.68 -17.31
CA LYS A 49 -10.53 -7.87 -18.60
C LYS A 49 -10.97 -9.31 -18.82
N ASP A 50 -10.22 -10.26 -18.26
CA ASP A 50 -10.40 -11.69 -18.49
C ASP A 50 -11.02 -12.41 -17.28
N LEU A 51 -11.01 -11.79 -16.10
CA LEU A 51 -11.57 -12.38 -14.88
C LEU A 51 -13.10 -12.32 -14.84
N PRO A 52 -13.77 -13.37 -14.33
CA PRO A 52 -15.20 -13.33 -14.07
C PRO A 52 -15.50 -12.29 -12.98
N GLU A 53 -16.71 -11.73 -12.99
CA GLU A 53 -17.09 -10.57 -12.15
C GLU A 53 -16.73 -10.74 -10.67
N GLY A 54 -17.05 -11.89 -10.06
CA GLY A 54 -16.74 -12.18 -8.65
C GLY A 54 -15.25 -12.40 -8.31
N LYS A 55 -14.37 -12.34 -9.30
CA LYS A 55 -12.90 -12.45 -9.11
C LYS A 55 -12.16 -11.17 -9.51
N LYS A 56 -12.84 -10.18 -10.08
CA LYS A 56 -12.22 -8.91 -10.45
C LYS A 56 -11.75 -8.17 -9.21
N VAL A 57 -10.64 -7.46 -9.36
CA VAL A 57 -10.14 -6.53 -8.34
C VAL A 57 -10.94 -5.24 -8.42
N ASN A 58 -11.54 -4.83 -7.31
CA ASN A 58 -12.20 -3.53 -7.20
C ASN A 58 -11.15 -2.42 -7.11
N PHE A 59 -11.40 -1.28 -7.77
CA PHE A 59 -10.51 -0.11 -7.71
C PHE A 59 -11.14 1.03 -6.94
N ILE A 60 -10.40 1.60 -6.01
CA ILE A 60 -10.71 2.86 -5.34
C ILE A 60 -9.56 3.82 -5.63
N VAL A 61 -9.80 4.82 -6.47
CA VAL A 61 -8.80 5.86 -6.79
C VAL A 61 -9.28 7.15 -6.17
N SER A 62 -8.50 7.70 -5.24
CA SER A 62 -8.85 8.94 -4.52
C SER A 62 -7.60 9.73 -4.16
N GLU A 63 -7.55 10.99 -4.58
CA GLU A 63 -6.51 11.93 -4.13
C GLU A 63 -6.62 12.18 -2.61
N ASP A 64 -7.83 12.07 -2.04
CA ASP A 64 -8.05 12.01 -0.61
C ASP A 64 -8.04 10.55 -0.14
N PHE A 65 -6.84 9.99 -0.07
CA PHE A 65 -6.61 8.61 0.36
C PHE A 65 -7.03 8.38 1.82
N ILE A 66 -6.97 9.41 2.67
CA ILE A 66 -7.37 9.30 4.09
C ILE A 66 -8.88 9.08 4.17
N SER A 67 -9.67 9.88 3.45
CA SER A 67 -11.13 9.66 3.36
C SER A 67 -11.45 8.28 2.77
N ALA A 68 -10.73 7.86 1.72
CA ALA A 68 -10.89 6.51 1.16
C ALA A 68 -10.61 5.40 2.19
N ILE A 69 -9.55 5.48 3.01
CA ILE A 69 -9.28 4.52 4.10
C ILE A 69 -10.40 4.54 5.15
N ASN A 70 -10.90 5.73 5.49
CA ASN A 70 -11.92 5.89 6.52
C ASN A 70 -13.24 5.24 6.09
N GLU A 71 -13.66 5.49 4.86
CA GLU A 71 -14.89 4.95 4.25
C GLU A 71 -14.76 3.47 3.87
N PHE A 72 -13.55 2.98 3.63
CA PHE A 72 -13.34 1.58 3.34
C PHE A 72 -13.63 0.71 4.58
N GLU A 73 -14.67 -0.12 4.45
CA GLU A 73 -15.09 -1.08 5.47
C GLU A 73 -14.26 -2.39 5.43
N GLY A 74 -13.48 -2.60 4.37
CA GLY A 74 -12.61 -3.76 4.23
C GLY A 74 -11.31 -3.64 5.04
N ASN A 75 -10.61 -4.76 5.13
CA ASN A 75 -9.31 -4.84 5.78
C ASN A 75 -8.18 -4.56 4.78
N LEU A 76 -7.40 -3.51 5.00
CA LEU A 76 -6.16 -3.27 4.25
C LEU A 76 -5.02 -4.10 4.85
N LEU A 77 -4.42 -4.92 4.01
CA LEU A 77 -3.45 -5.93 4.40
C LEU A 77 -2.02 -5.51 4.08
N LYS A 78 -1.85 -4.72 3.02
CA LYS A 78 -0.55 -4.38 2.47
C LYS A 78 -0.58 -3.00 1.82
N ILE A 79 0.51 -2.25 2.02
CA ILE A 79 0.86 -1.08 1.21
C ILE A 79 2.05 -1.45 0.32
N ILE A 80 2.05 -1.03 -0.93
CA ILE A 80 3.09 -1.26 -1.92
C ILE A 80 3.49 0.08 -2.51
N ILE A 81 4.76 0.43 -2.37
CA ILE A 81 5.35 1.63 -2.95
C ILE A 81 6.29 1.21 -4.07
N VAL A 82 6.11 1.79 -5.25
CA VAL A 82 6.93 1.53 -6.45
C VAL A 82 7.40 2.86 -6.99
N GLU A 83 8.69 2.97 -7.31
CA GLU A 83 9.31 4.17 -7.85
C GLU A 83 10.50 3.80 -8.74
N ASP A 84 10.38 4.12 -10.02
CA ASP A 84 11.35 3.77 -11.04
C ASP A 84 12.35 4.89 -11.34
N GLU A 85 11.92 6.15 -11.23
CA GLU A 85 12.70 7.32 -11.66
C GLU A 85 13.64 7.80 -10.55
N ASN A 86 13.11 7.99 -9.34
CA ASN A 86 13.89 8.48 -8.21
C ASN A 86 13.89 7.48 -7.05
N LYS A 87 14.79 6.49 -7.14
CA LYS A 87 14.95 5.47 -6.11
C LYS A 87 15.45 6.01 -4.77
N GLU A 88 16.07 7.19 -4.75
CA GLU A 88 16.57 7.77 -3.49
C GLU A 88 15.41 8.16 -2.56
N LYS A 89 14.34 8.79 -3.08
CA LYS A 89 13.15 9.10 -2.26
C LYS A 89 12.46 7.84 -1.76
N LEU A 90 12.44 6.77 -2.56
CA LEU A 90 11.89 5.46 -2.16
C LEU A 90 12.64 4.91 -0.93
N TRP A 91 13.97 4.89 -0.97
CA TRP A 91 14.76 4.32 0.12
C TRP A 91 14.74 5.19 1.37
N ARG A 92 14.75 6.52 1.22
CA ARG A 92 14.57 7.45 2.37
C ARG A 92 13.22 7.24 3.06
N ALA A 93 12.14 7.04 2.30
CA ALA A 93 10.82 6.74 2.87
C ALA A 93 10.81 5.41 3.62
N LYS A 94 11.44 4.37 3.04
CA LYS A 94 11.59 3.06 3.67
C LYS A 94 12.35 3.14 4.99
N GLU A 95 13.49 3.84 5.00
CA GLU A 95 14.32 4.03 6.20
C GLU A 95 13.59 4.80 7.30
N GLU A 96 12.85 5.87 6.94
CA GLU A 96 12.04 6.63 7.90
C GLU A 96 10.97 5.73 8.55
N LEU A 97 10.25 4.95 7.76
CA LEU A 97 9.25 3.99 8.27
C LEU A 97 9.87 2.93 9.17
N GLN A 98 11.00 2.33 8.77
CA GLN A 98 11.71 1.32 9.57
C GLN A 98 12.20 1.89 10.90
N SER A 99 12.66 3.15 10.91
CA SER A 99 13.12 3.83 12.13
C SER A 99 11.98 4.10 13.11
N ILE A 100 10.82 4.55 12.61
CA ILE A 100 9.64 4.88 13.42
C ILE A 100 8.96 3.63 13.96
N TYR A 101 8.70 2.65 13.09
CA TYR A 101 7.85 1.51 13.43
C TYR A 101 8.63 0.29 13.91
N LYS A 102 9.92 0.17 13.57
CA LYS A 102 10.76 -0.98 13.94
C LYS A 102 10.03 -2.29 13.63
N ASP A 103 9.94 -3.19 14.61
CA ASP A 103 9.31 -4.51 14.45
C ASP A 103 7.77 -4.47 14.38
N LYS A 104 7.13 -3.31 14.54
CA LYS A 104 5.67 -3.17 14.38
C LYS A 104 5.22 -3.33 12.93
N LEU A 105 6.12 -3.10 11.96
CA LEU A 105 5.86 -3.25 10.54
C LEU A 105 6.87 -4.23 9.94
N HIS A 106 6.38 -5.12 9.08
CA HIS A 106 7.23 -5.88 8.18
C HIS A 106 7.40 -5.10 6.88
N ILE A 107 8.59 -4.53 6.70
CA ILE A 107 8.92 -3.71 5.53
C ILE A 107 9.98 -4.41 4.68
N VAL A 108 9.57 -4.96 3.55
CA VAL A 108 10.42 -5.78 2.66
C VAL A 108 10.47 -5.19 1.26
N SER A 109 11.43 -5.64 0.45
CA SER A 109 11.49 -5.30 -0.98
C SER A 109 11.54 -6.59 -1.79
N SER A 110 10.71 -6.70 -2.81
CA SER A 110 10.72 -7.81 -3.76
C SER A 110 11.52 -7.48 -5.03
N GLY A 111 11.98 -6.23 -5.17
CA GLY A 111 12.81 -5.76 -6.26
C GLY A 111 13.64 -4.53 -5.89
N THR A 112 14.30 -3.92 -6.89
CA THR A 112 15.20 -2.77 -6.69
C THR A 112 14.52 -1.41 -6.79
N ASN A 113 13.19 -1.40 -6.94
CA ASN A 113 12.37 -0.22 -7.21
C ASN A 113 11.08 -0.24 -6.37
N ASN A 114 11.00 -1.08 -5.34
CA ASN A 114 9.81 -1.18 -4.52
C ASN A 114 10.12 -1.50 -3.05
N PHE A 115 9.13 -1.23 -2.21
CA PHE A 115 8.98 -1.93 -0.95
C PHE A 115 7.51 -2.14 -0.61
N GLU A 116 7.27 -3.12 0.25
CA GLU A 116 5.97 -3.54 0.72
C GLU A 116 5.93 -3.40 2.23
N ILE A 117 4.82 -2.90 2.75
CA ILE A 117 4.56 -2.72 4.17
C ILE A 117 3.40 -3.64 4.54
N MET A 118 3.62 -4.48 5.54
CA MET A 118 2.58 -5.27 6.19
C MET A 118 2.71 -5.05 7.70
N ILE A 119 1.65 -5.33 8.46
CA ILE A 119 1.77 -5.34 9.91
C ILE A 119 2.80 -6.40 10.33
N GLY A 120 3.70 -6.02 11.23
CA GLY A 120 4.66 -6.94 11.82
C GLY A 120 3.93 -7.94 12.71
N ASN A 121 4.41 -9.19 12.73
CA ASN A 121 3.98 -10.12 13.75
C ASN A 121 4.59 -9.67 15.08
N VAL A 122 3.84 -8.88 15.87
CA VAL A 122 4.12 -8.74 17.30
C VAL A 122 4.05 -10.14 17.88
N SER A 123 5.21 -10.73 18.14
CA SER A 123 5.32 -12.08 18.68
C SER A 123 4.54 -12.18 19.98
N LYS A 124 3.78 -13.28 20.10
CA LYS A 124 3.14 -13.76 21.32
C LYS A 124 4.06 -13.56 22.52
N GLY A 125 3.82 -12.51 23.29
CA GLY A 125 4.27 -12.36 24.67
C GLY A 125 3.30 -13.09 25.60
#